data_AF-Q845W6-F1
#
_entry.id   AF-Q845W6-F1
#
_cell.length_a   1.000
_cell.length_b   1.000
_cell.length_c   1.000
_cell.angle_alpha   90.00
_cell.angle_beta   90.00
_cell.angle_gamma   90.00
#
_symmetry.space_group_name_H-M   'P 1'
#
loop_
_entity.id
_entity.type
_entity.pdbx_description
1 polymer ?
#
loop_
_entity_poly.entity_id
_entity_poly.type
_entity_poly.pdbx_seq_one_letter_code
_entity_poly.pdbx_strand_id
1 'polypeptide(L)'
;NAASRRVFFHNGRFHTLKDALRFYVQRDTDPAKWYPADRRGRVVQYDDLPPQLRVNVDRTDEPLTRKRGERPVWSERDIDDVAAFLATLDDGYVLPVHTASRRVSP
;
A
#
# COMPACT_ATOMS: atom_id res chain seq x y z
N ASN A 1 4.38 13.85 6.91
CA ASN A 1 3.50 13.49 8.05
C ASN A 1 2.51 12.39 7.72
N ALA A 2 2.84 11.49 6.79
CA ALA A 2 1.97 10.38 6.41
C ALA A 2 2.28 9.14 7.26
N ALA A 3 3.56 8.89 7.54
CA ALA A 3 3.98 7.72 8.32
C ALA A 3 3.58 7.82 9.80
N SER A 4 3.36 9.04 10.32
CA SER A 4 2.84 9.28 11.67
C SER A 4 1.34 9.02 11.86
N ARG A 5 0.59 8.74 10.79
CA ARG A 5 -0.85 8.45 10.84
C ARG A 5 -1.11 7.03 11.34
N ARG A 6 -2.26 6.83 12.01
CA ARG A 6 -2.73 5.52 12.49
C ARG A 6 -3.88 4.94 11.66
N VAL A 7 -4.41 5.72 10.72
CA VAL A 7 -5.59 5.42 9.93
C VAL A 7 -5.36 6.02 8.53
N PHE A 8 -5.62 5.24 7.49
CA PHE A 8 -5.30 5.57 6.09
C PHE A 8 -6.53 5.43 5.18
N PHE A 9 -6.51 6.15 4.05
CA PHE A 9 -7.66 6.42 3.16
C PHE A 9 -8.79 7.24 3.79
N HIS A 10 -9.72 7.72 2.96
CA HIS A 10 -10.82 8.61 3.36
C HIS A 10 -11.80 7.97 4.35
N ASN A 11 -11.97 6.65 4.29
CA ASN A 11 -12.86 5.86 5.16
C ASN A 11 -12.12 5.19 6.32
N GLY A 12 -10.79 5.36 6.40
CA GLY A 12 -9.98 4.79 7.46
C GLY A 12 -9.84 3.26 7.45
N ARG A 13 -10.07 2.61 6.31
CA ARG A 13 -10.05 1.14 6.18
C ARG A 13 -8.77 0.47 6.68
N PHE A 14 -7.61 1.11 6.53
CA PHE A 14 -6.33 0.54 6.93
C PHE A 14 -5.72 1.27 8.11
N HIS A 15 -5.04 0.51 8.97
CA HIS A 15 -4.44 1.01 10.20
C HIS A 15 -2.91 1.02 10.19
N THR A 16 -2.30 0.64 9.07
CA THR A 16 -0.85 0.73 8.85
C THR A 16 -0.56 1.31 7.47
N LEU A 17 0.54 2.06 7.35
CA LEU A 17 0.97 2.62 6.06
C LEU A 17 1.25 1.50 5.06
N LYS A 18 1.88 0.40 5.50
CA LYS A 18 2.21 -0.72 4.62
C LYS A 18 0.98 -1.43 4.06
N ASP A 19 -0.10 -1.56 4.83
CA ASP A 19 -1.34 -2.15 4.28
C ASP A 19 -1.99 -1.24 3.25
N ALA A 20 -1.89 0.08 3.43
CA ALA A 20 -2.33 1.03 2.41
C ALA A 20 -1.53 0.92 1.11
N LEU A 21 -0.20 0.80 1.21
CA LEU A 21 0.69 0.60 0.05
C LEU A 21 0.47 -0.76 -0.62
N ARG A 22 0.30 -1.83 0.16
CA ARG A 22 -0.05 -3.15 -0.36
C ARG A 22 -1.36 -3.13 -1.11
N PHE A 23 -2.39 -2.50 -0.54
CA PHE A 23 -3.66 -2.34 -1.24
C PHE A 23 -3.46 -1.63 -2.57
N TYR A 24 -2.72 -0.53 -2.60
CA TYR A 24 -2.48 0.24 -3.83
C TYR A 24 -1.92 -0.62 -4.98
N VAL A 25 -0.99 -1.53 -4.71
CA VAL A 25 -0.36 -2.37 -5.77
C VAL A 25 -0.98 -3.75 -5.93
N GLN A 26 -1.77 -4.22 -4.96
CA GLN A 26 -2.37 -5.56 -4.95
C GLN A 26 -3.89 -5.56 -5.16
N ARG A 27 -4.54 -4.40 -5.22
CA ARG A 27 -6.01 -4.24 -5.32
C ARG A 27 -6.64 -5.13 -6.38
N ASP A 28 -6.01 -5.18 -7.56
CA ASP A 28 -6.54 -5.86 -8.74
C ASP A 28 -5.83 -7.19 -9.06
N THR A 29 -4.60 -7.38 -8.57
CA THR A 29 -3.86 -8.65 -8.70
C THR A 29 -4.37 -9.71 -7.72
N ASP A 30 -4.72 -9.31 -6.49
CA ASP A 30 -5.30 -10.18 -5.45
C ASP A 30 -6.53 -9.54 -4.79
N PRO A 31 -7.65 -9.42 -5.51
CA PRO A 31 -8.84 -8.78 -4.97
C PRO A 31 -9.52 -9.57 -3.86
N ALA A 32 -9.30 -10.89 -3.75
CA ALA A 32 -9.91 -11.71 -2.72
C ALA A 32 -9.35 -11.39 -1.32
N LYS A 33 -8.11 -10.90 -1.27
CA LYS A 33 -7.49 -10.37 -0.04
C LYS A 33 -8.16 -9.08 0.44
N TRP A 34 -8.72 -8.28 -0.46
CA TRP A 34 -9.17 -6.92 -0.15
C TRP A 34 -10.68 -6.77 -0.09
N TYR A 35 -11.45 -7.57 -0.81
CA TYR A 35 -12.88 -7.42 -0.97
C TYR A 35 -13.64 -8.67 -0.51
N PRO A 36 -14.82 -8.52 0.10
CA PRO A 36 -15.64 -9.64 0.51
C PRO A 36 -16.18 -10.42 -0.69
N ALA A 37 -16.54 -11.67 -0.46
CA ALA A 37 -17.28 -12.48 -1.41
C ALA A 37 -18.79 -12.31 -1.22
N ASP A 38 -19.55 -12.38 -2.31
CA ASP A 38 -21.02 -12.46 -2.27
C ASP A 38 -21.49 -13.82 -1.76
N ARG A 39 -22.82 -13.98 -1.60
CA ARG A 39 -23.43 -15.24 -1.15
C ARG A 39 -23.16 -16.44 -2.09
N ARG A 40 -22.66 -16.21 -3.30
CA ARG A 40 -22.30 -17.22 -4.29
C ARG A 40 -20.77 -17.45 -4.33
N GLY A 41 -20.02 -16.87 -3.39
CA GLY A 41 -18.57 -17.01 -3.31
C GLY A 41 -17.78 -16.14 -4.29
N ARG A 42 -18.42 -15.17 -4.97
CA ARG A 42 -17.75 -14.30 -5.94
C ARG A 42 -17.24 -13.03 -5.26
N VAL A 43 -15.95 -12.73 -5.41
CA VAL A 43 -15.34 -11.49 -4.90
C VAL A 43 -16.02 -10.26 -5.50
N VAL A 44 -16.49 -9.35 -4.64
CA VAL A 44 -17.16 -8.10 -5.03
C VAL A 44 -16.15 -6.95 -5.03
N GLN A 45 -15.39 -6.78 -6.12
CA GLN A 45 -14.45 -5.66 -6.23
C GLN A 45 -15.17 -4.30 -6.16
N TYR A 46 -14.51 -3.36 -5.48
CA TYR A 46 -14.99 -1.98 -5.26
C TYR A 46 -16.36 -1.98 -4.57
N ASP A 47 -16.48 -2.76 -3.50
CA ASP A 47 -17.69 -2.92 -2.70
C ASP A 47 -18.16 -1.64 -2.01
N ASP A 48 -17.25 -0.68 -1.81
CA ASP A 48 -17.55 0.66 -1.27
C ASP A 48 -18.10 1.65 -2.33
N LEU A 49 -18.37 1.18 -3.55
CA LEU A 49 -19.00 1.96 -4.62
C LEU A 49 -20.31 1.32 -5.10
N PRO A 50 -21.36 2.13 -5.37
CA PRO A 50 -22.52 1.70 -6.12
C PRO A 50 -22.10 1.07 -7.46
N PRO A 51 -22.72 -0.04 -7.91
CA PRO A 51 -22.29 -0.78 -9.09
C PRO A 51 -22.09 0.08 -10.35
N GLN A 52 -22.94 1.09 -10.55
CA GLN A 52 -22.92 1.97 -11.71
C GLN A 52 -21.70 2.90 -11.73
N LEU A 53 -21.13 3.23 -10.57
CA LEU A 53 -19.98 4.13 -10.46
C LEU A 53 -18.64 3.40 -10.51
N ARG A 54 -18.64 2.06 -10.48
CA ARG A 54 -17.40 1.25 -10.55
C ARG A 54 -16.66 1.41 -11.87
N VAL A 55 -17.33 1.88 -12.92
CA VAL A 55 -16.72 2.22 -14.21
C VAL A 55 -15.70 3.37 -14.09
N ASN A 56 -15.84 4.22 -13.08
CA ASN A 56 -14.96 5.36 -12.84
C ASN A 56 -13.67 4.98 -12.09
N VAL A 57 -13.52 3.73 -11.67
CA VAL A 57 -12.30 3.28 -10.99
C VAL A 57 -11.16 3.21 -12.00
N ASP A 58 -10.09 3.96 -11.72
CA ASP A 58 -8.87 3.91 -12.51
C ASP A 58 -8.27 2.50 -12.52
N ARG A 59 -8.05 2.00 -13.73
CA ARG A 59 -7.41 0.72 -14.06
C ARG A 59 -6.42 0.87 -15.23
N THR A 60 -6.08 2.12 -15.57
CA THR A 60 -5.30 2.46 -16.77
C THR A 60 -3.98 3.10 -16.44
N ASP A 61 -3.87 3.78 -15.30
CA ASP A 61 -2.62 4.39 -14.86
C ASP A 61 -1.83 3.43 -13.95
N GLU A 62 -0.51 3.37 -14.12
CA GLU A 62 0.36 2.58 -13.25
C GLU A 62 0.31 3.10 -11.80
N PRO A 63 0.31 2.23 -10.78
CA PRO A 63 0.48 0.78 -10.82
C PRO A 63 -0.85 -0.01 -10.92
N LEU A 64 -1.99 0.66 -11.19
CA LEU A 64 -3.34 0.09 -11.13
C LEU A 64 -3.77 -0.66 -12.41
N THR A 65 -2.81 -0.99 -13.28
CA THR A 65 -3.02 -1.64 -14.58
C THR A 65 -3.00 -3.18 -14.50
N ARG A 66 -2.48 -3.74 -13.40
CA ARG A 66 -2.24 -5.18 -13.25
C ARG A 66 -3.52 -5.97 -13.01
N LYS A 67 -3.62 -7.15 -13.62
CA LYS A 67 -4.80 -8.02 -13.58
C LYS A 67 -4.68 -9.12 -12.54
N ARG A 68 -5.82 -9.72 -12.20
CA ARG A 68 -5.90 -10.84 -11.25
C ARG A 68 -4.91 -11.95 -11.61
N GLY A 69 -4.10 -12.35 -10.64
CA GLY A 69 -3.09 -13.40 -10.79
C GLY A 69 -1.75 -12.93 -11.37
N GLU A 70 -1.65 -11.69 -11.86
CA GLU A 70 -0.37 -11.11 -12.26
C GLU A 70 0.45 -10.70 -11.04
N ARG A 71 1.77 -10.53 -11.24
CA ARG A 71 2.65 -10.01 -10.20
C ARG A 71 2.37 -8.52 -9.96
N PRO A 72 2.21 -8.08 -8.70
CA PRO A 72 2.16 -6.66 -8.36
C PRO A 72 3.40 -5.91 -8.86
N VAL A 73 3.26 -4.61 -9.14
CA VAL A 73 4.37 -3.74 -9.58
C VAL A 73 5.48 -3.65 -8.54
N TRP A 74 5.12 -3.70 -7.25
CA TRP A 74 6.05 -3.66 -6.12
C TRP A 74 6.12 -5.01 -5.42
N SER A 75 7.35 -5.45 -5.13
CA SER A 75 7.62 -6.50 -4.17
C SER A 75 7.41 -5.99 -2.72
N GLU A 76 7.43 -6.89 -1.74
CA GLU A 76 7.39 -6.49 -0.33
C GLU A 76 8.60 -5.62 0.06
N ARG A 77 9.76 -5.83 -0.57
CA ARG A 77 10.92 -4.97 -0.37
C ARG A 77 10.68 -3.56 -0.90
N ASP A 78 10.08 -3.43 -2.08
CA ASP A 78 9.76 -2.12 -2.65
C ASP A 78 8.73 -1.38 -1.77
N ILE A 79 7.76 -2.11 -1.19
CA ILE A 79 6.81 -1.55 -0.21
C ILE A 79 7.53 -1.04 1.04
N ASP A 80 8.51 -1.80 1.55
CA ASP A 80 9.31 -1.40 2.70
C ASP A 80 10.15 -0.14 2.39
N ASP A 81 10.76 -0.09 1.21
CA ASP A 81 11.59 1.04 0.76
C ASP A 81 10.74 2.31 0.54
N VAL A 82 9.54 2.19 -0.06
CA VAL A 82 8.59 3.31 -0.20
C VAL A 82 8.08 3.76 1.17
N ALA A 83 7.76 2.85 2.08
CA ALA A 83 7.35 3.20 3.43
C ALA A 83 8.47 3.95 4.19
N ALA A 84 9.73 3.52 4.02
CA ALA A 84 10.89 4.20 4.58
C ALA A 84 11.06 5.61 3.98
N PHE A 85 10.93 5.74 2.65
CA PHE A 85 10.93 7.05 1.99
C PHE A 85 9.83 7.98 2.53
N LEU A 86 8.59 7.50 2.61
CA LEU A 86 7.48 8.30 3.13
C LEU A 86 7.67 8.73 4.59
N ALA A 87 8.39 7.94 5.40
CA ALA A 87 8.74 8.32 6.77
C ALA A 87 9.72 9.49 6.84
N THR A 88 10.57 9.67 5.82
CA THR A 88 11.46 10.84 5.71
C THR A 88 10.70 12.15 5.48
N LEU A 89 9.43 12.07 5.06
CA LEU A 89 8.56 13.21 4.82
C LEU A 89 7.78 13.64 6.08
N ASP A 90 8.02 13.00 7.23
CA ASP A 90 7.46 13.42 8.50
C ASP A 90 8.25 14.61 9.08
N ASP A 91 7.53 15.61 9.56
CA ASP A 91 8.15 16.81 10.12
C ASP A 91 8.96 16.40 11.36
N GLY A 92 10.15 17.00 11.52
CA GLY A 92 11.05 16.64 12.61
C GLY A 92 11.73 15.27 12.46
N TYR A 93 11.69 14.67 11.27
CA TYR A 93 12.47 13.46 10.99
C TYR A 93 13.96 13.69 11.27
N VAL A 94 14.54 12.86 12.14
CA VAL A 94 15.95 12.86 12.49
C VAL A 94 16.60 11.65 11.83
N LEU A 95 17.68 11.88 11.08
CA LEU A 95 18.44 10.79 10.47
C LEU A 95 18.95 9.83 11.55
N PRO A 96 18.86 8.50 11.34
CA PRO A 96 19.52 7.55 12.21
C PRO A 96 21.00 7.90 12.30
N VAL A 97 21.52 8.12 13.52
CA VAL A 97 22.96 8.29 13.70
C VAL A 97 23.60 6.93 13.45
N HIS A 98 24.17 6.76 12.27
CA HIS A 98 25.05 5.62 12.01
C HIS A 98 26.36 5.85 12.74
N THR A 99 26.49 5.31 13.96
CA THR A 99 27.77 5.26 14.65
C THR A 99 28.68 4.31 13.88
N ALA A 100 29.50 4.86 12.99
CA ALA A 100 30.60 4.11 12.39
C ALA A 100 31.55 3.71 13.52
N SER A 101 31.53 2.42 13.89
CA SER A 101 32.50 1.86 14.83
C SER A 101 33.88 1.90 14.17
N ARG A 102 34.59 3.01 14.35
CA ARG A 102 35.97 3.20 13.92
C ARG A 102 36.83 2.23 14.73
N ARG A 103 37.10 1.03 14.18
CA ARG A 103 38.17 0.16 14.68
C ARG A 103 39.48 0.91 14.44
N VAL A 104 40.03 1.47 15.50
CA VAL A 104 41.45 1.85 15.53
C VAL A 104 42.18 0.61 16.02
N SER A 105 42.88 -0.07 15.12
CA SER A 105 43.88 -1.07 15.52
C SER A 105 45.23 -0.37 15.76
N PRO A 106 46.04 -0.86 16.73
CA PRO A 106 47.25 -0.22 17.23
C PRO A 106 48.42 -0.23 16.24
#